data_AF-A0AA96UEF6-F1
#
_entry.id   AF-A0AA96UEF6-F1
#
_cell.length_a   1.000
_cell.length_b   1.000
_cell.length_c   1.000
_cell.angle_alpha   90.00
_cell.angle_beta   90.00
_cell.angle_gamma   90.00
#
_symmetry.space_group_name_H-M   'P 1'
#
loop_
_entity.id
_entity.type
_entity.pdbx_description
1 polymer ?
#
loop_
_entity_poly.entity_id
_entity_poly.type
_entity_poly.pdbx_seq_one_letter_code
_entity_poly.pdbx_strand_id
1 'polypeptide(L)' 'MTSPDDAPQPEPRPAPAPRPRLVFTDPFEQQTSDDTDRGWGDASGERGLDWYRSQRPPHHGEK' A
#
# COMPACT_ATOMS: atom_id res chain seq x y z
N MET A 1 38.39 -46.98 -30.49
CA MET A 1 38.34 -46.86 -29.01
C MET A 1 37.74 -45.50 -28.72
N THR A 2 36.49 -45.44 -28.24
CA THR A 2 35.90 -44.16 -27.78
C THR A 2 36.31 -43.94 -26.33
N SER A 3 36.81 -42.75 -26.00
CA SER A 3 37.23 -42.41 -24.64
C SER A 3 36.00 -42.20 -23.76
N PRO A 4 36.03 -42.62 -22.48
CA PRO A 4 34.90 -42.48 -21.56
C PRO A 4 34.58 -41.02 -21.14
N ASP A 5 35.29 -40.04 -21.70
CA ASP A 5 35.16 -38.62 -21.39
C ASP A 5 34.15 -37.87 -22.30
N ASP A 6 33.67 -38.51 -23.37
CA ASP A 6 32.70 -37.94 -24.31
C ASP A 6 31.25 -38.11 -23.82
N ALA A 7 31.02 -37.91 -22.52
CA ALA A 7 29.68 -37.86 -21.96
C ALA A 7 29.15 -36.41 -22.04
N PRO A 8 28.00 -36.16 -22.68
CA PRO A 8 27.46 -34.81 -22.75
C PRO A 8 27.20 -34.28 -21.34
N GLN A 9 27.82 -33.14 -21.01
CA GLN A 9 27.59 -32.44 -19.75
C GLN A 9 26.14 -31.95 -19.71
N PRO A 10 25.43 -32.10 -18.57
CA PRO A 10 24.07 -31.64 -18.45
C PRO A 10 24.03 -30.10 -18.53
N GLU A 11 23.23 -29.59 -19.46
CA GLU A 11 22.96 -28.16 -19.62
C GLU A 11 22.43 -27.54 -18.30
N PRO A 12 22.88 -26.33 -17.93
CA PRO A 12 22.42 -25.66 -16.73
C PRO A 12 20.92 -25.36 -16.84
N ARG A 13 20.13 -25.85 -15.89
CA ARG A 13 18.68 -25.59 -15.86
C ARG A 13 18.39 -24.11 -15.56
N PRO A 14 17.38 -23.53 -16.22
CA PRO A 14 16.98 -22.14 -15.97
C PRO A 14 16.51 -21.97 -14.52
N ALA A 15 16.87 -20.84 -13.91
CA ALA A 15 16.48 -20.52 -12.55
C ALA A 15 14.94 -20.42 -12.45
N PRO A 16 14.33 -20.92 -11.36
CA PRO A 16 12.88 -20.87 -11.19
C PRO A 16 12.40 -19.42 -11.01
N ALA A 17 11.23 -19.11 -11.58
CA ALA A 17 10.59 -17.81 -11.41
C ALA A 17 10.27 -17.52 -9.92
N PRO A 18 10.34 -16.24 -9.49
CA PRO A 18 10.01 -15.86 -8.13
C PRO A 18 8.54 -16.19 -7.83
N ARG A 19 8.32 -16.84 -6.69
CA ARG A 19 6.99 -17.27 -6.23
C ARG A 19 6.40 -16.18 -5.33
N PRO A 20 5.07 -15.96 -5.32
CA PRO A 20 4.44 -15.08 -4.35
C PRO A 20 4.75 -15.54 -2.93
N ARG A 21 5.11 -14.60 -2.05
CA ARG A 21 5.46 -14.84 -0.64
C ARG A 21 4.62 -13.95 0.25
N LEU A 22 4.11 -14.53 1.34
CA LEU A 22 3.49 -13.77 2.42
C LEU A 22 4.59 -13.15 3.29
N VAL A 23 4.45 -11.86 3.61
CA VAL A 23 5.34 -11.13 4.51
C VAL A 23 4.61 -10.95 5.84
N PHE A 24 5.15 -11.55 6.90
CA PHE A 24 4.59 -11.50 8.26
C PHE A 24 5.44 -10.58 9.14
N THR A 25 5.53 -9.31 8.77
CA THR A 25 6.07 -8.24 9.63
C THR A 25 4.99 -7.76 10.60
N ASP A 26 5.34 -6.89 11.54
CA ASP A 26 4.34 -6.26 12.41
C ASP A 26 3.30 -5.54 11.52
N PRO A 27 1.99 -5.81 11.70
CA PRO A 27 0.95 -5.17 10.90
C PRO A 27 0.93 -3.63 11.04
N PHE A 28 1.50 -3.07 12.10
CA PHE A 28 1.54 -1.62 12.35
C PHE A 28 2.82 -0.93 11.88
N GLU A 29 3.83 -1.67 11.40
CA GLU A 29 5.06 -1.06 10.87
C GLU A 29 4.85 -0.37 9.51
N GLN A 30 3.76 -0.67 8.80
CA GLN A 30 3.43 -0.03 7.54
C GLN A 30 2.47 1.14 7.75
N GLN A 31 2.93 2.34 7.42
CA GLN A 31 2.06 3.52 7.34
C GLN A 31 1.03 3.32 6.22
N THR A 32 -0.24 3.40 6.57
CA THR A 32 -1.36 3.35 5.63
C THR A 32 -1.73 4.74 5.14
N SER A 33 -2.59 4.82 4.12
CA SER A 33 -3.11 6.11 3.65
C SER A 33 -3.97 6.81 4.71
N ASP A 34 -4.58 6.04 5.62
CA ASP A 34 -5.45 6.55 6.68
C ASP A 34 -4.62 7.16 7.84
N ASP A 35 -3.38 6.71 8.01
CA ASP A 35 -2.45 7.24 9.01
C ASP A 35 -1.88 8.63 8.67
N THR A 36 -2.31 9.21 7.55
CA THR A 36 -1.85 10.53 7.12
C THR A 36 -3.01 11.51 7.03
N ASP A 37 -2.81 12.74 7.46
CA ASP A 37 -3.76 13.84 7.27
C ASP A 37 -3.89 14.29 5.80
N ARG A 38 -3.36 13.52 4.85
CA ARG A 38 -3.37 13.86 3.43
C ARG A 38 -4.82 13.87 2.94
N GLY A 39 -5.32 15.07 2.60
CA GLY A 39 -6.71 15.29 2.20
C GLY A 39 -7.59 15.86 3.31
N TRP A 40 -7.15 15.84 4.56
CA TRP A 40 -7.71 16.62 5.66
C TRP A 40 -7.17 18.06 5.62
N GLY A 41 -7.79 18.90 4.81
CA GLY A 41 -7.57 20.36 4.82
C GLY A 41 -6.43 20.89 3.94
N ASP A 42 -5.59 20.05 3.34
CA ASP A 42 -4.38 20.49 2.62
C ASP A 42 -4.61 21.18 1.26
N ALA A 43 -5.82 21.13 0.67
CA ALA A 43 -6.08 22.05 -0.43
C ALA A 43 -6.44 23.44 0.12
N SER A 44 -5.49 24.36 -0.07
CA SER A 44 -5.66 25.79 0.07
C SER A 44 -6.81 26.25 -0.82
N GLY A 45 -7.91 26.67 -0.18
CA GLY A 45 -9.08 27.21 -0.87
C GLY A 45 -10.36 26.64 -0.30
N GLU A 46 -11.02 27.48 0.51
CA GLU A 46 -12.44 27.68 0.85
C GLU A 46 -13.51 26.58 0.67
N ARG A 47 -13.24 25.46 0.01
CA ARG A 47 -14.19 24.37 -0.19
C ARG A 47 -14.60 23.80 1.17
N GLY A 48 -15.88 23.94 1.49
CA GLY A 48 -16.50 23.38 2.68
C GLY A 48 -16.52 24.27 3.91
N LEU A 49 -15.90 25.47 3.89
CA LEU A 49 -15.93 26.38 5.05
C LEU A 49 -17.36 26.85 5.36
N ASP A 50 -18.14 27.15 4.32
CA ASP A 50 -19.55 27.53 4.43
C ASP A 50 -20.44 26.37 4.88
N TRP A 51 -20.15 25.15 4.40
CA TRP A 51 -20.84 23.95 4.85
C TRP A 51 -20.58 23.70 6.35
N TYR A 52 -19.33 23.79 6.81
CA TYR A 52 -19.01 23.66 8.24
C TYR A 52 -19.70 24.72 9.10
N ARG A 53 -19.79 25.97 8.63
CA ARG A 53 -20.50 27.04 9.35
C ARG A 53 -22.01 26.83 9.39
N SER A 54 -22.59 26.15 8.40
CA SER A 54 -24.02 25.86 8.35
C SER A 54 -24.43 24.66 9.22
N GLN A 55 -23.52 23.75 9.56
CA GLN A 55 -23.78 22.60 10.43
C GLN A 55 -23.93 22.95 11.93
N ARG A 56 -24.27 24.19 12.29
CA ARG A 56 -24.49 24.54 13.71
C ARG A 56 -25.67 23.70 14.23
N PRO A 57 -25.47 22.91 15.31
CA PRO A 57 -26.56 22.18 15.95
C PRO A 57 -27.70 23.16 16.27
N PRO A 58 -28.98 22.77 16.08
CA PRO A 58 -30.08 23.63 16.46
C PRO A 58 -29.89 24.04 17.92
N HIS A 59 -29.97 25.34 18.19
CA HIS A 59 -30.05 25.82 19.56
C HIS A 59 -31.32 25.21 20.16
N HIS A 60 -31.18 24.18 20.99
CA HIS A 60 -32.26 23.72 21.85
C HIS A 60 -32.54 24.88 22.81
N GLY A 61 -33.55 25.68 22.50
CA GLY A 61 -33.88 26.87 23.26
C GLY A 61 -34.89 27.74 22.52
N GLU A 62 -36.14 27.29 22.51
CA GLU A 62 -37.28 28.18 22.42
C GLU A 62 -37.14 29.29 23.49
N LYS A 63 -37.38 30.53 23.08
CA LYS A 63 -37.90 31.58 23.96
C LYS A 63 -39.16 32.12 23.34
#